data_AF-A0A0Q0H3K3-F1
#
_entry.id   AF-A0A0Q0H3K3-F1
#
_cell.length_a   1.000
_cell.length_b   1.000
_cell.length_c   1.000
_cell.angle_alpha   90.00
_cell.angle_beta   90.00
_cell.angle_gamma   90.00
#
_symmetry.space_group_name_H-M   'P 1'
#
loop_
_entity.id
_entity.type
_entity.pdbx_description
1 polymer ?
#
loop_
_entity_poly.entity_id
_entity_poly.type
_entity_poly.pdbx_seq_one_letter_code
_entity_poly.pdbx_strand_id
1 'polypeptide(L)'
;MTEADKEIIDILKELFRNKNNEFVDPDDLLREQIVKWSIYMAVLGLLILLPIKIFGNADQSAASSILSGIVGLAFTLLFIHLNIKSKNPSIIMYVLTWFSLMLSLWLAG
;
A
#
# COMPACT_ATOMS: atom_id res chain seq x y z
N MET A 1 -15.85 14.70 4.79
CA MET A 1 -15.29 13.46 5.35
C MET A 1 -16.38 12.74 6.11
N THR A 2 -16.71 11.53 5.71
CA THR A 2 -17.67 10.68 6.42
C THR A 2 -17.02 10.08 7.69
N GLU A 3 -17.82 9.54 8.60
CA GLU A 3 -17.28 8.84 9.79
C GLU A 3 -16.43 7.62 9.39
N ALA A 4 -16.84 6.91 8.34
CA ALA A 4 -16.07 5.81 7.76
C ALA A 4 -14.69 6.27 7.23
N ASP A 5 -14.60 7.47 6.65
CA ASP A 5 -13.30 8.00 6.20
C ASP A 5 -12.37 8.34 7.36
N LYS A 6 -12.92 8.82 8.49
CA LYS A 6 -12.13 9.05 9.72
C LYS A 6 -11.61 7.73 10.28
N GLU A 7 -12.45 6.71 10.30
CA GLU A 7 -12.08 5.35 10.74
C GLU A 7 -10.89 4.80 9.93
N ILE A 8 -10.92 4.91 8.60
CA ILE A 8 -9.80 4.48 7.75
C ILE A 8 -8.53 5.28 8.03
N ILE A 9 -8.64 6.60 8.19
CA ILE A 9 -7.48 7.45 8.50
C ILE A 9 -6.87 7.07 9.86
N ASP A 10 -7.70 6.79 10.85
CA ASP A 10 -7.22 6.41 12.18
C ASP A 10 -6.57 5.02 12.17
N ILE A 11 -7.10 4.07 11.39
CA ILE A 11 -6.45 2.78 11.14
C ILE A 11 -5.07 2.97 10.48
N LEU A 12 -4.98 3.82 9.45
CA LEU A 12 -3.71 4.10 8.76
C LEU A 12 -2.70 4.80 9.68
N LYS A 13 -3.15 5.76 10.49
CA LYS A 13 -2.30 6.41 11.51
C LYS A 13 -1.81 5.42 12.54
N GLU A 14 -2.69 4.54 13.00
CA GLU A 14 -2.34 3.49 13.96
C GLU A 14 -1.31 2.53 13.36
N LEU A 15 -1.50 2.13 12.10
CA LEU A 15 -0.55 1.30 11.36
C LEU A 15 0.84 1.94 11.42
N PHE A 16 1.01 3.21 11.03
CA PHE A 16 2.32 3.87 11.04
C PHE A 16 2.77 4.42 12.41
N ARG A 17 1.96 4.28 13.47
CA ARG A 17 2.34 4.74 14.82
C ARG A 17 3.51 3.92 15.35
N ASN A 18 4.45 4.61 15.99
CA ASN A 18 5.54 3.94 16.70
C ASN A 18 5.02 3.41 18.06
N LYS A 19 5.09 2.10 18.28
CA LYS A 19 4.58 1.40 19.47
C LYS A 19 5.70 0.90 20.41
N ASN A 20 6.89 1.51 20.37
CA ASN A 20 8.10 1.07 21.08
C ASN A 20 7.95 0.75 22.59
N ASN A 21 6.91 1.24 23.28
CA ASN A 21 6.68 1.02 24.72
C ASN A 21 5.29 0.44 25.05
N GLU A 22 4.54 -0.03 24.07
CA GLU A 22 3.21 -0.64 24.30
C GLU A 22 3.31 -2.17 24.27
N PHE A 23 2.64 -2.85 25.20
CA PHE A 23 2.45 -4.29 25.12
C PHE A 23 1.44 -4.59 24.00
N VAL A 24 1.96 -4.96 22.83
CA VAL A 24 1.17 -5.33 21.66
C VAL A 24 1.23 -6.84 21.49
N ASP A 25 0.12 -7.45 21.07
CA ASP A 25 0.11 -8.86 20.70
C ASP A 25 1.16 -9.10 19.58
N PRO A 26 2.06 -10.10 19.73
CA PRO A 26 3.08 -10.39 18.72
C PRO A 26 2.50 -10.69 17.34
N ASP A 27 1.31 -11.29 17.24
CA ASP A 27 0.67 -11.60 15.96
C ASP A 27 0.18 -10.33 15.25
N ASP A 28 -0.37 -9.38 16.02
CA ASP A 28 -0.78 -8.08 15.50
C ASP A 28 0.44 -7.26 15.03
N LEU A 29 1.53 -7.31 15.80
CA LEU A 29 2.78 -6.64 15.45
C LEU A 29 3.38 -7.21 14.16
N LEU A 30 3.41 -8.54 14.01
CA LEU A 30 3.87 -9.19 12.78
C LEU A 30 3.00 -8.79 11.58
N ARG A 31 1.67 -8.80 11.73
CA ARG A 31 0.76 -8.40 10.66
C ARG A 31 0.98 -6.95 10.23
N GLU A 32 1.06 -6.03 11.19
CA GLU A 32 1.36 -4.61 10.93
C GLU A 32 2.70 -4.44 10.22
N GLN A 33 3.72 -5.19 10.66
CA GLN A 33 5.06 -5.13 10.09
C GLN A 33 5.10 -5.64 8.64
N ILE A 34 4.39 -6.73 8.32
CA ILE A 34 4.28 -7.25 6.95
C ILE A 34 3.64 -6.21 6.02
N VAL A 35 2.57 -5.56 6.46
CA VAL A 35 1.88 -4.52 5.67
C VAL A 35 2.80 -3.30 5.48
N LYS A 36 3.53 -2.88 6.51
CA LYS A 36 4.51 -1.78 6.39
C LYS A 36 5.61 -2.09 5.38
N TRP A 37 6.23 -3.26 5.49
CA TRP A 37 7.33 -3.65 4.61
C TRP A 37 6.88 -3.76 3.15
N SER A 38 5.69 -4.31 2.90
CA SER A 38 5.18 -4.39 1.52
C SER A 38 4.98 -2.99 0.92
N ILE A 39 4.45 -2.04 1.71
CA ILE A 39 4.32 -0.64 1.29
C ILE A 39 5.69 0.00 1.05
N TYR A 40 6.65 -0.19 1.96
CA TYR A 40 8.00 0.37 1.79
C TYR A 40 8.71 -0.17 0.55
N MET A 41 8.58 -1.47 0.27
CA MET A 41 9.13 -2.08 -0.94
C MET A 41 8.47 -1.52 -2.21
N ALA A 42 7.15 -1.34 -2.20
CA ALA A 42 6.43 -0.74 -3.32
C ALA A 42 6.86 0.72 -3.55
N VAL A 43 6.97 1.53 -2.49
CA VAL A 43 7.41 2.93 -2.56
C VAL A 43 8.85 3.04 -3.04
N LEU A 44 9.76 2.22 -2.50
CA LEU A 44 11.16 2.21 -2.91
C LEU A 44 11.29 1.83 -4.38
N GLY A 45 10.59 0.78 -4.82
CA GLY A 45 10.57 0.36 -6.21
C GLY A 45 10.03 1.46 -7.14
N LEU A 46 8.95 2.13 -6.75
CA LEU A 46 8.43 3.29 -7.47
C LEU A 46 9.46 4.41 -7.56
N LEU A 47 10.11 4.79 -6.46
CA LEU A 47 11.10 5.87 -6.45
C LEU A 47 12.28 5.61 -7.39
N ILE A 48 12.69 4.35 -7.55
CA ILE A 48 13.79 3.97 -8.45
C ILE A 48 13.31 3.92 -9.90
N LEU A 49 12.18 3.26 -10.17
CA LEU A 49 11.75 2.97 -11.54
C LEU A 49 10.94 4.10 -12.19
N LEU A 50 10.26 4.97 -11.43
CA LEU A 50 9.51 6.10 -12.00
C LEU A 50 10.41 7.02 -12.84
N PRO A 51 11.54 7.53 -12.30
CA PRO A 51 12.41 8.42 -13.06
C PRO A 51 12.97 7.72 -14.29
N ILE A 52 13.30 6.43 -14.17
CA ILE A 52 13.86 5.67 -15.28
C ILE A 52 12.82 5.44 -16.38
N LYS A 53 11.56 5.17 -16.03
CA LYS A 53 10.45 5.02 -16.99
C LYS A 53 10.08 6.34 -17.67
N ILE A 54 10.20 7.48 -16.98
CA ILE A 54 9.85 8.80 -17.52
C ILE A 54 10.98 9.40 -18.36
N PHE A 55 12.24 9.24 -17.96
CA PHE A 55 13.39 9.90 -18.58
C PHE A 55 14.30 8.95 -19.37
N GLY A 56 14.17 7.63 -19.20
CA GLY A 56 15.01 6.63 -19.83
C GLY A 56 14.45 6.12 -21.16
N ASN A 57 15.33 5.91 -22.14
CA ASN A 57 15.02 5.31 -23.44
C ASN A 57 15.24 3.78 -23.46
N ALA A 58 15.39 3.14 -22.29
CA ALA A 58 15.74 1.73 -22.19
C ALA A 58 14.49 0.85 -22.03
N ASP A 59 14.47 -0.29 -22.72
CA ASP A 59 13.42 -1.30 -22.59
C ASP A 59 13.56 -2.01 -21.23
N GLN A 60 12.60 -1.77 -20.34
CA GLN A 60 12.59 -2.25 -18.94
C GLN A 60 11.36 -3.07 -18.60
N SER A 61 10.73 -3.68 -19.60
CA SER A 61 9.50 -4.47 -19.47
C SER A 61 9.53 -5.47 -18.30
N ALA A 62 10.64 -6.18 -18.10
CA ALA A 62 10.79 -7.13 -17.00
C ALA A 62 10.78 -6.47 -15.60
N ALA A 63 11.49 -5.36 -15.43
CA ALA A 63 11.55 -4.64 -14.15
C ALA A 63 10.21 -3.97 -13.82
N SER A 64 9.54 -3.40 -14.82
CA SER A 64 8.21 -2.80 -14.68
C SER A 64 7.14 -3.82 -14.30
N SER A 65 7.20 -5.03 -14.89
CA SER A 65 6.29 -6.13 -14.56
C SER A 65 6.45 -6.60 -13.12
N ILE A 66 7.71 -6.80 -12.66
CA ILE A 66 8.01 -7.17 -11.27
C ILE A 66 7.51 -6.09 -10.31
N LEU A 67 7.75 -4.81 -10.62
CA LEU A 67 7.27 -3.71 -9.79
C LEU A 67 5.74 -3.67 -9.72
N SER A 68 5.04 -3.88 -10.84
CA SER A 68 3.58 -3.94 -10.86
C SER A 68 3.05 -5.06 -9.94
N GLY A 69 3.71 -6.22 -9.94
CA GLY A 69 3.42 -7.32 -9.02
C GLY A 69 3.62 -6.95 -7.54
N ILE A 70 4.74 -6.31 -7.21
CA ILE A 70 5.04 -5.86 -5.84
C ILE A 70 4.02 -4.82 -5.36
N VAL A 71 3.69 -3.86 -6.21
CA VAL A 71 2.68 -2.83 -5.93
C VAL A 71 1.31 -3.47 -5.72
N GLY A 72 0.91 -4.41 -6.57
CA GLY A 72 -0.36 -5.15 -6.44
C GLY A 72 -0.45 -5.94 -5.13
N LEU A 73 0.63 -6.62 -4.74
CA LEU A 73 0.72 -7.33 -3.46
C LEU A 73 0.63 -6.37 -2.27
N ALA A 74 1.33 -5.23 -2.31
CA ALA A 74 1.28 -4.23 -1.25
C ALA A 74 -0.13 -3.67 -1.04
N PHE A 75 -0.83 -3.31 -2.13
CA PHE A 75 -2.21 -2.85 -2.04
C PHE A 75 -3.16 -3.94 -1.56
N THR A 76 -2.97 -5.19 -1.98
CA THR A 76 -3.80 -6.30 -1.52
C THR A 76 -3.66 -6.53 -0.01
N LEU A 77 -2.43 -6.55 0.50
CA LEU A 77 -2.17 -6.67 1.94
C LEU A 77 -2.74 -5.48 2.72
N LEU A 78 -2.62 -4.26 2.17
CA LEU A 78 -3.21 -3.07 2.76
C LEU A 78 -4.75 -3.16 2.79
N PHE A 79 -5.39 -3.61 1.71
CA PHE A 79 -6.84 -3.79 1.68
C PHE A 79 -7.31 -4.86 2.65
N ILE A 80 -6.59 -5.97 2.79
CA ILE A 80 -6.92 -6.99 3.79
C ILE A 80 -6.83 -6.38 5.20
N HIS A 81 -5.76 -5.63 5.50
CA HIS A 81 -5.60 -4.98 6.81
C HIS A 81 -6.73 -3.98 7.09
N LEU A 82 -7.07 -3.13 6.11
CA LEU A 82 -8.14 -2.15 6.23
C LEU A 82 -9.51 -2.80 6.36
N ASN A 83 -9.83 -3.83 5.56
CA ASN A 83 -11.12 -4.52 5.62
C ASN A 83 -11.32 -5.29 6.93
N ILE A 84 -10.26 -5.83 7.53
CA ILE A 84 -10.36 -6.51 8.83
C ILE A 84 -10.65 -5.53 9.95
N LYS A 85 -10.10 -4.30 9.90
CA LYS A 85 -10.26 -3.29 10.96
C LYS A 85 -11.46 -2.36 10.74
N SER A 86 -11.84 -2.08 9.49
CA SER A 86 -12.92 -1.14 9.15
C SER A 86 -14.29 -1.79 9.27
N LYS A 87 -15.19 -1.16 10.02
CA LYS A 87 -16.58 -1.61 10.18
C LYS A 87 -17.50 -1.09 9.09
N ASN A 88 -17.13 0.00 8.42
CA ASN A 88 -17.98 0.70 7.45
C ASN A 88 -17.31 0.80 6.07
N PRO A 89 -18.10 0.76 4.98
CA PRO A 89 -17.59 1.09 3.65
C PRO A 89 -17.24 2.58 3.57
N SER A 90 -16.02 2.90 3.18
CA SER A 90 -15.46 4.26 3.11
C SER A 90 -15.16 4.68 1.68
N ILE A 91 -15.33 5.98 1.38
CA ILE A 91 -14.95 6.58 0.09
C ILE A 91 -13.44 6.51 -0.12
N ILE A 92 -12.64 6.66 0.94
CA ILE A 92 -11.18 6.51 0.87
C ILE A 92 -10.80 5.11 0.37
N MET A 93 -11.49 4.06 0.83
CA MET A 93 -11.25 2.69 0.34
C MET A 93 -11.56 2.55 -1.15
N TYR A 94 -12.63 3.18 -1.64
CA TYR A 94 -12.95 3.18 -3.07
C TYR A 94 -11.89 3.93 -3.90
N VAL A 95 -11.46 5.11 -3.46
CA VAL A 95 -10.41 5.90 -4.12
C VAL A 95 -9.09 5.13 -4.13
N LEU A 96 -8.74 4.49 -3.01
CA LEU A 96 -7.51 3.71 -2.87
C LEU A 96 -7.52 2.49 -3.80
N THR A 97 -8.67 1.82 -3.92
CA THR A 97 -8.87 0.70 -4.86
C THR A 97 -8.71 1.14 -6.31
N TRP A 98 -9.37 2.24 -6.68
CA TRP A 98 -9.25 2.80 -8.03
C TRP A 98 -7.80 3.21 -8.34
N PHE A 99 -7.16 3.91 -7.41
CA PHE A 99 -5.77 4.35 -7.56
C PHE A 99 -4.82 3.15 -7.71
N SER A 100 -4.99 2.11 -6.89
CA SER A 100 -4.21 0.87 -7.00
C SER A 100 -4.31 0.24 -8.40
N LEU A 101 -5.52 0.20 -8.97
CA LEU A 101 -5.75 -0.39 -10.28
C LEU A 101 -5.11 0.44 -11.38
N MET A 102 -5.30 1.77 -11.36
CA MET A 102 -4.71 2.67 -12.34
C MET A 102 -3.18 2.64 -12.29
N LEU A 103 -2.59 2.60 -11.10
CA LEU A 103 -1.15 2.52 -10.93
C LEU A 103 -0.59 1.20 -11.47
N SER A 104 -1.25 0.07 -11.19
CA SER A 104 -0.82 -1.23 -11.70
C SER A 104 -0.88 -1.31 -13.23
N LEU A 105 -1.95 -0.82 -13.85
CA LEU A 105 -2.07 -0.73 -15.31
C LEU A 105 -0.99 0.17 -15.93
N TRP A 106 -0.77 1.34 -15.33
CA TRP A 106 0.26 2.27 -15.81
C TRP A 106 1.67 1.71 -15.66
N LEU A 107 1.94 0.90 -14.63
CA LEU A 107 3.22 0.22 -14.47
C LEU A 107 3.41 -0.92 -15.48
N ALA A 108 2.34 -1.65 -15.78
CA ALA A 108 2.36 -2.79 -16.69
C ALA A 108 2.45 -2.42 -18.18
N GLY A 109 1.90 -1.26 -18.58
CA GLY A 109 2.01 -0.72 -19.94
C GLY A 109 3.33 -0.02 -20.19
#